data_AF-A0A0U3M9N6-F1
#
_entry.id   AF-A0A0U3M9N6-F1
#
_cell.length_a   1.000
_cell.length_b   1.000
_cell.length_c   1.000
_cell.angle_alpha   90.00
_cell.angle_beta   90.00
_cell.angle_gamma   90.00
#
_symmetry.space_group_name_H-M   'P 1'
#
loop_
_entity.id
_entity.type
_entity.pdbx_description
1 polymer ?
#
loop_
_entity_poly.entity_id
_entity_poly.type
_entity_poly.pdbx_seq_one_letter_code
_entity_poly.pdbx_strand_id
1 'polypeptide(L)'
;MTQSTAWLAQAQAEGVLPSLPPLPPARPWPVVVLSAVAAWITVLPLMAAFVALFGSSWWKGPSDWFVGLALTALGLVLLRGRGRAVFLEQMGLPLLLTGLVSLGHALDRHLSPRELEAVLLALDVVLMLLLPVSWLRQLLGAAAAVLTMVLIGPGRPADVGIWPVWLEAHAAALVGAVLMALQQRLGRQAPGARWAAVTEPALGGWWVMVLGALMLSAGASFLVSGALGGAFWSHWGSGRSAQILPWHGMDLVVRLVSGGLVLAGAGALMRAWRPTQAWRLVPPAVVLAFVALYLPSLGACLAVLALMLITRRWRLALLAAIAAVWVLGSFYYSWALPLQQKALVMVGAGVVLVAWAAWAAPAAREGQALVETAGAQPALSPASASTPLPSGGAAINAGAQATTPKVHPASRWARPLLGSFAVLVLVTVNLLILQKETLIREGRPVFVQLAPVDPRSLMQGDYMQLAYALPGTDRWSRSGVPLWGERRRVAVQLDERGIVRLSKVLAAGEAVPPGMLPVELTPADGGWTLVSNAWYFKEGTQARWTPARYGEFRLMPDGRALLVNLVGEDLRPL
;
A
#
# COMPACT_ATOMS: atom_id res chain seq x y z
N MET A 1 -12.97 -19.00 -13.09
CA MET A 1 -12.26 -19.43 -14.32
C MET A 1 -13.03 -20.48 -15.13
N THR A 2 -14.10 -21.08 -14.60
CA THR A 2 -14.87 -22.15 -15.27
C THR A 2 -15.94 -21.67 -16.26
N GLN A 3 -16.45 -20.44 -16.15
CA GLN A 3 -17.45 -19.91 -17.10
C GLN A 3 -16.87 -19.46 -18.44
N SER A 4 -15.57 -19.18 -18.53
CA SER A 4 -14.95 -18.61 -19.75
C SER A 4 -14.62 -19.66 -20.83
N THR A 5 -14.78 -20.95 -20.56
CA THR A 5 -14.48 -22.03 -21.51
C THR A 5 -15.73 -22.59 -22.18
N ALA A 6 -16.92 -22.36 -21.63
CA ALA A 6 -18.17 -22.91 -22.15
C ALA A 6 -18.55 -22.34 -23.52
N TRP A 7 -18.44 -21.02 -23.73
CA TRP A 7 -18.72 -20.39 -25.02
C TRP A 7 -17.71 -20.78 -26.11
N LEU A 8 -16.46 -21.04 -25.71
CA LEU A 8 -15.38 -21.48 -26.61
C LEU A 8 -15.61 -22.91 -27.09
N ALA A 9 -16.01 -23.79 -26.17
CA ALA A 9 -16.41 -25.15 -26.50
C ALA A 9 -17.67 -25.18 -27.38
N GLN A 10 -18.63 -24.29 -27.12
CA GLN A 10 -19.84 -24.15 -27.91
C GLN A 10 -19.56 -23.61 -29.33
N ALA A 11 -18.73 -22.57 -29.45
CA ALA A 11 -18.32 -22.04 -30.75
C ALA A 11 -17.47 -23.04 -31.57
N GLN A 12 -16.72 -23.92 -30.92
CA GLN A 12 -16.03 -25.04 -31.57
C GLN A 12 -17.00 -26.14 -32.01
N ALA A 13 -17.99 -26.47 -31.17
CA ALA A 13 -19.03 -27.45 -31.50
C ALA A 13 -19.94 -26.97 -32.65
N GLU A 14 -20.19 -25.67 -32.74
CA GLU A 14 -20.93 -25.02 -33.82
C GLU A 14 -20.08 -24.79 -35.09
N GLY A 15 -18.80 -25.19 -35.10
CA GLY A 15 -17.90 -25.07 -36.25
C GLY A 15 -17.45 -23.63 -36.57
N VAL A 16 -17.77 -22.67 -35.70
CA VAL A 16 -17.40 -21.25 -35.84
C VAL A 16 -15.90 -21.04 -35.58
N LEU A 17 -15.31 -21.87 -34.71
CA LEU A 17 -13.88 -21.85 -34.39
C LEU A 17 -13.24 -23.23 -34.65
N PRO A 18 -12.03 -23.28 -35.24
CA PRO A 18 -11.32 -24.54 -35.40
C PRO A 18 -10.99 -25.18 -34.04
N SER A 19 -10.93 -26.51 -34.01
CA SER A 19 -10.50 -27.26 -32.84
C SER A 19 -9.09 -26.85 -32.45
N LEU A 20 -8.96 -26.09 -31.35
CA LEU A 20 -7.67 -25.68 -30.84
C LEU A 20 -6.97 -26.91 -30.24
N PRO A 21 -5.66 -27.11 -30.48
CA PRO A 21 -4.92 -28.18 -29.84
C PRO A 21 -5.04 -28.07 -28.31
N PRO A 22 -5.07 -29.21 -27.58
CA PRO A 22 -5.19 -29.21 -26.13
C PRO A 22 -4.10 -28.33 -25.53
N LEU A 23 -4.51 -27.36 -24.71
CA LEU A 23 -3.57 -26.53 -23.96
C LEU A 23 -2.69 -27.47 -23.12
N PRO A 24 -1.35 -27.33 -23.16
CA PRO A 24 -0.49 -28.13 -22.30
C PRO A 24 -0.91 -27.95 -20.84
N PRO A 25 -0.81 -29.01 -20.02
CA PRO A 25 -1.30 -28.98 -18.64
C PRO A 25 -0.73 -27.77 -17.90
N ALA A 26 -1.62 -26.93 -17.38
CA ALA A 26 -1.24 -25.73 -16.64
C ALA A 26 -0.44 -26.16 -15.40
N ARG A 27 0.78 -25.63 -15.26
CA ARG A 27 1.62 -25.90 -14.09
C ARG A 27 0.91 -25.40 -12.83
N PRO A 28 0.99 -26.13 -11.70
CA PRO A 28 0.44 -25.66 -10.43
C PRO A 28 1.02 -24.29 -10.06
N TRP A 29 0.17 -23.34 -9.66
CA TRP A 29 0.61 -21.98 -9.33
C TRP A 29 1.73 -21.91 -8.28
N PRO A 30 1.83 -22.79 -7.25
CA PRO A 30 2.93 -22.72 -6.30
C PRO A 30 4.28 -23.00 -6.95
N VAL A 31 4.33 -23.93 -7.91
CA VAL A 31 5.55 -24.27 -8.65
C VAL A 31 6.00 -23.08 -9.50
N VAL A 32 5.05 -22.38 -10.13
CA VAL A 32 5.35 -21.16 -10.89
C VAL A 32 5.90 -20.06 -9.99
N VAL A 33 5.33 -19.86 -8.80
CA VAL A 33 5.80 -18.85 -7.84
C VAL A 33 7.17 -19.21 -7.27
N LEU A 34 7.36 -20.44 -6.76
CA LEU A 34 8.63 -20.91 -6.22
C LEU A 34 9.75 -20.82 -7.26
N SER A 35 9.46 -21.21 -8.50
CA SER A 35 10.44 -21.17 -9.58
C SER A 35 10.80 -19.73 -9.97
N ALA A 36 9.81 -18.83 -10.04
CA ALA A 36 10.08 -17.40 -10.23
C ALA A 36 10.95 -16.84 -9.09
N VAL A 37 10.60 -17.08 -7.82
CA VAL A 37 11.38 -16.60 -6.66
C VAL A 37 12.81 -17.15 -6.69
N ALA A 38 13.00 -18.43 -6.99
CA ALA A 38 14.31 -19.03 -7.13
C ALA A 38 15.14 -18.36 -8.24
N ALA A 39 14.52 -18.05 -9.37
CA ALA A 39 15.18 -17.33 -10.45
C ALA A 39 15.61 -15.91 -10.02
N TRP A 40 14.77 -15.17 -9.29
CA TRP A 40 15.15 -13.87 -8.73
C TRP A 40 16.33 -13.95 -7.76
N ILE A 41 16.30 -14.91 -6.84
CA ILE A 41 17.37 -15.10 -5.85
C ILE A 41 18.68 -15.48 -6.55
N THR A 42 18.63 -16.20 -7.68
CA THR A 42 19.82 -16.67 -8.42
C THR A 42 20.55 -15.54 -9.16
N VAL A 43 19.92 -14.39 -9.38
CA VAL A 43 20.58 -13.21 -9.99
C VAL A 43 21.81 -12.80 -9.17
N LEU A 44 21.68 -12.72 -7.84
CA LEU A 44 22.76 -12.25 -6.96
C LEU A 44 23.97 -13.20 -6.95
N PRO A 45 23.82 -14.53 -6.74
CA PRO A 45 24.92 -15.48 -6.90
C PRO A 45 25.54 -15.47 -8.29
N LEU A 46 24.72 -15.33 -9.34
CA LEU A 46 25.24 -15.26 -10.72
C LEU A 46 26.10 -14.02 -10.92
N MET A 47 25.63 -12.85 -10.48
CA MET A 47 26.43 -11.62 -10.49
C MET A 47 27.72 -11.79 -9.68
N ALA A 48 27.65 -12.35 -8.46
CA ALA A 48 28.82 -12.61 -7.62
C ALA A 48 29.83 -13.54 -8.31
N ALA A 49 29.36 -14.56 -9.04
CA ALA A 49 30.21 -15.44 -9.83
C ALA A 49 30.93 -14.69 -10.97
N PHE A 50 30.24 -13.78 -11.67
CA PHE A 50 30.87 -12.91 -12.67
C PHE A 50 31.91 -11.97 -12.04
N VAL A 51 31.62 -11.37 -10.87
CA VAL A 51 32.62 -10.59 -10.12
C VAL A 51 33.82 -11.45 -9.76
N ALA A 52 33.62 -12.68 -9.29
CA ALA A 52 34.70 -13.58 -8.92
C ALA A 52 35.55 -14.01 -10.13
N LEU A 53 34.93 -14.27 -11.27
CA LEU A 53 35.61 -14.79 -12.47
C LEU A 53 36.36 -13.69 -13.23
N PHE A 54 35.75 -12.51 -13.37
CA PHE A 54 36.26 -11.43 -14.22
C PHE A 54 36.79 -10.24 -13.42
N GLY A 55 36.57 -10.20 -12.10
CA GLY A 55 37.07 -9.16 -11.21
C GLY A 55 36.64 -7.75 -11.63
N SER A 56 37.56 -6.81 -11.45
CA SER A 56 37.34 -5.41 -11.86
C SER A 56 37.29 -5.22 -13.38
N SER A 57 37.78 -6.18 -14.17
CA SER A 57 37.75 -6.11 -15.63
C SER A 57 36.32 -6.15 -16.17
N TRP A 58 35.41 -6.87 -15.49
CA TRP A 58 33.99 -6.92 -15.89
C TRP A 58 33.38 -5.51 -15.96
N TRP A 59 33.59 -4.70 -14.93
CA TRP A 59 32.93 -3.38 -14.77
C TRP A 59 33.75 -2.22 -15.34
N LYS A 60 35.08 -2.38 -15.50
CA LYS A 60 35.96 -1.30 -16.00
C LYS A 60 36.32 -1.44 -17.48
N GLY A 61 36.16 -2.62 -18.08
CA GLY A 61 36.56 -2.93 -19.45
C GLY A 61 35.40 -2.89 -20.46
N PRO A 62 35.64 -3.26 -21.73
CA PRO A 62 34.58 -3.44 -22.74
C PRO A 62 33.76 -4.72 -22.55
N SER A 63 34.16 -5.58 -21.60
CA SER A 63 33.50 -6.86 -21.35
C SER A 63 32.06 -6.74 -20.87
N ASP A 64 31.69 -5.66 -20.19
CA ASP A 64 30.31 -5.41 -19.76
C ASP A 64 29.32 -5.31 -20.94
N TRP A 65 29.74 -4.72 -22.07
CA TRP A 65 28.98 -4.69 -23.31
C TRP A 65 28.77 -6.09 -23.89
N PHE A 66 29.86 -6.86 -24.04
CA PHE A 66 29.80 -8.21 -24.61
C PHE A 66 28.99 -9.15 -23.73
N VAL A 67 29.26 -9.17 -22.42
CA VAL A 67 28.51 -9.96 -21.44
C VAL A 67 27.06 -9.52 -21.40
N GLY A 68 26.79 -8.21 -21.35
CA GLY A 68 25.45 -7.66 -21.33
C GLY A 68 24.62 -8.10 -22.54
N LEU A 69 25.11 -7.84 -23.75
CA LEU A 69 24.44 -8.23 -24.99
C LEU A 69 24.26 -9.75 -25.12
N ALA A 70 25.30 -10.53 -24.83
CA ALA A 70 25.25 -11.99 -24.95
C ALA A 70 24.25 -12.61 -23.97
N LEU A 71 24.27 -12.18 -22.69
CA LEU A 71 23.37 -12.72 -21.67
C LEU A 71 21.93 -12.26 -21.88
N THR A 72 21.70 -11.00 -22.26
CA THR A 72 20.35 -10.51 -22.60
C THR A 72 19.79 -11.26 -23.81
N ALA A 73 20.58 -11.46 -24.87
CA ALA A 73 20.16 -12.23 -26.04
C ALA A 73 19.87 -13.70 -25.70
N LEU A 74 20.74 -14.35 -24.92
CA LEU A 74 20.56 -15.74 -24.50
C LEU A 74 19.31 -15.88 -23.61
N GLY A 75 19.14 -15.01 -22.62
CA GLY A 75 17.94 -14.97 -21.77
C GLY A 75 16.66 -14.80 -22.59
N LEU A 76 16.67 -13.89 -23.57
CA LEU A 76 15.55 -13.68 -24.48
C LEU A 76 15.24 -14.92 -25.33
N VAL A 77 16.27 -15.56 -25.91
CA VAL A 77 16.11 -16.79 -26.70
C VAL A 77 15.52 -17.89 -25.82
N LEU A 78 16.00 -18.05 -24.58
CA LEU A 78 15.51 -19.05 -23.62
C LEU A 78 14.03 -18.83 -23.28
N LEU A 79 13.64 -17.59 -22.97
CA LEU A 79 12.27 -17.20 -22.58
C LEU A 79 11.27 -17.18 -23.75
N ARG A 80 11.73 -17.14 -25.01
CA ARG A 80 10.85 -17.23 -26.19
C ARG A 80 10.47 -18.65 -26.57
N GLY A 81 11.26 -19.65 -26.20
CA GLY A 81 11.02 -21.05 -26.57
C GLY A 81 9.83 -21.65 -25.82
N ARG A 82 8.86 -22.21 -26.53
CA ARG A 82 7.77 -23.02 -25.93
C ARG A 82 8.22 -24.48 -25.80
N GLY A 83 7.79 -25.16 -24.74
CA GLY A 83 8.00 -26.60 -24.57
C GLY A 83 9.41 -27.04 -24.15
N ARG A 84 10.26 -26.11 -23.67
CA ARG A 84 11.60 -26.46 -23.16
C ARG A 84 11.53 -27.05 -21.75
N ALA A 85 12.60 -27.77 -21.37
CA ALA A 85 12.80 -28.24 -20.00
C ALA A 85 12.68 -27.07 -19.01
N VAL A 86 11.98 -27.29 -17.89
CA VAL A 86 11.71 -26.26 -16.87
C VAL A 86 12.99 -25.54 -16.46
N PHE A 87 14.09 -26.27 -16.27
CA PHE A 87 15.39 -25.71 -15.93
C PHE A 87 15.86 -24.61 -16.90
N LEU A 88 15.78 -24.84 -18.21
CA LEU A 88 16.21 -23.87 -19.23
C LEU A 88 15.33 -22.61 -19.24
N GLU A 89 14.04 -22.76 -18.97
CA GLU A 89 13.12 -21.64 -18.81
C GLU A 89 13.46 -20.82 -17.55
N GLN A 90 13.82 -21.50 -16.46
CA GLN A 90 14.23 -20.86 -15.21
C GLN A 90 15.60 -20.15 -15.30
N MET A 91 16.51 -20.64 -16.14
CA MET A 91 17.78 -19.95 -16.41
C MET A 91 17.61 -18.67 -17.24
N GLY A 92 16.51 -18.56 -18.00
CA GLY A 92 16.28 -17.41 -18.87
C GLY A 92 16.19 -16.08 -18.11
N LEU A 93 15.52 -16.07 -16.95
CA LEU A 93 15.32 -14.84 -16.16
C LEU A 93 16.62 -14.33 -15.50
N PRO A 94 17.42 -15.15 -14.76
CA PRO A 94 18.68 -14.69 -14.20
C PRO A 94 19.64 -14.18 -15.28
N LEU A 95 19.75 -14.87 -16.41
CA LEU A 95 20.61 -14.45 -17.52
C LEU A 95 20.14 -13.12 -18.12
N LEU A 96 18.83 -12.97 -18.35
CA LEU A 96 18.26 -11.71 -18.84
C LEU A 96 18.55 -10.56 -17.87
N LEU A 97 18.26 -10.72 -16.58
CA LEU A 97 18.45 -9.67 -15.57
C LEU A 97 19.93 -9.31 -15.39
N THR A 98 20.82 -10.29 -15.28
CA THR A 98 22.27 -10.04 -15.20
C THR A 98 22.79 -9.36 -16.47
N GLY A 99 22.32 -9.77 -17.65
CA GLY A 99 22.65 -9.11 -18.92
C GLY A 99 22.21 -7.65 -18.96
N LEU A 100 20.98 -7.36 -18.50
CA LEU A 100 20.46 -6.00 -18.43
C LEU A 100 21.20 -5.13 -17.41
N VAL A 101 21.60 -5.66 -16.26
CA VAL A 101 22.43 -4.93 -15.29
C VAL A 101 23.79 -4.60 -15.90
N SER A 102 24.44 -5.58 -16.54
CA SER A 102 25.73 -5.37 -17.22
C SER A 102 25.62 -4.33 -18.33
N LEU A 103 24.56 -4.40 -19.15
CA LEU A 103 24.32 -3.45 -20.23
C LEU A 103 23.99 -2.04 -19.71
N GLY A 104 23.20 -1.94 -18.63
CA GLY A 104 22.88 -0.68 -17.98
C GLY A 104 24.13 0.01 -17.43
N HIS A 105 25.01 -0.76 -16.77
CA HIS A 105 26.32 -0.25 -16.32
C HIS A 105 27.21 0.18 -17.49
N ALA A 106 27.24 -0.59 -18.58
CA ALA A 106 28.00 -0.26 -19.77
C ALA A 106 27.54 1.06 -20.40
N LEU A 107 26.22 1.28 -20.48
CA LEU A 107 25.61 2.50 -21.00
C LEU A 107 25.86 3.72 -20.09
N ASP A 108 25.79 3.54 -18.77
CA ASP A 108 25.98 4.60 -17.78
C ASP A 108 27.37 5.27 -17.87
N ARG A 109 28.40 4.53 -18.31
CA ARG A 109 29.75 5.07 -18.51
C ARG A 109 29.86 6.05 -19.69
N HIS A 110 28.92 6.00 -20.64
CA HIS A 110 29.03 6.71 -21.92
C HIS A 110 27.90 7.72 -22.16
N LEU A 111 26.82 7.62 -21.40
CA LEU A 111 25.62 8.44 -21.58
C LEU A 111 25.40 9.33 -20.37
N SER A 112 24.84 10.52 -20.59
CA SER A 112 24.28 11.30 -19.48
C SER A 112 23.10 10.56 -18.83
N PRO A 113 22.74 10.84 -17.56
CA PRO A 113 21.64 10.15 -16.88
C PRO A 113 20.32 10.15 -17.67
N ARG A 114 19.98 11.27 -18.33
CA ARG A 114 18.76 11.36 -19.16
C ARG A 114 18.85 10.53 -20.44
N GLU A 115 20.01 10.50 -21.09
CA GLU A 115 20.22 9.67 -22.27
C GLU A 115 20.17 8.19 -21.90
N LEU A 116 20.78 7.81 -20.77
CA LEU A 116 20.71 6.46 -20.23
C LEU A 116 19.27 6.04 -19.98
N GLU A 117 18.49 6.84 -19.27
CA GLU A 117 17.07 6.57 -18.98
C GLU A 117 16.24 6.41 -20.26
N ALA A 118 16.46 7.27 -21.26
CA ALA A 118 15.78 7.19 -22.55
C ALA A 118 16.14 5.91 -23.32
N VAL A 119 17.43 5.54 -23.33
CA VAL A 119 17.90 4.29 -23.97
C VAL A 119 17.38 3.06 -23.24
N LEU A 120 17.37 3.06 -21.91
CA LEU A 120 16.81 1.98 -21.10
C LEU A 120 15.30 1.83 -21.33
N LEU A 121 14.56 2.94 -21.43
CA LEU A 121 13.13 2.91 -21.76
C LEU A 121 12.89 2.35 -23.17
N ALA A 122 13.71 2.73 -24.15
CA ALA A 122 13.62 2.16 -25.49
C ALA A 122 13.93 0.65 -25.50
N LEU A 123 14.96 0.22 -24.76
CA LEU A 123 15.30 -1.19 -24.58
C LEU A 123 14.15 -1.96 -23.91
N ASP A 124 13.54 -1.38 -22.87
CA ASP A 124 12.41 -1.96 -22.14
C ASP A 124 11.18 -2.17 -23.05
N VAL A 125 10.87 -1.19 -23.91
CA VAL A 125 9.84 -1.33 -24.95
C VAL A 125 10.19 -2.46 -25.91
N VAL A 126 11.43 -2.54 -26.40
CA VAL A 126 11.87 -3.64 -27.29
C VAL A 126 11.69 -4.99 -26.60
N LEU A 127 12.13 -5.15 -25.35
CA LEU A 127 11.95 -6.39 -24.58
C LEU A 127 10.47 -6.75 -24.41
N MET A 128 9.61 -5.77 -24.15
CA MET A 128 8.17 -5.96 -24.01
C MET A 128 7.53 -6.55 -25.27
N LEU A 129 7.99 -6.12 -26.45
CA LEU A 129 7.54 -6.64 -27.74
C LEU A 129 8.07 -8.06 -28.02
N LEU A 130 9.31 -8.35 -27.60
CA LEU A 130 9.98 -9.62 -27.91
C LEU A 130 9.57 -10.75 -26.95
N LEU A 131 9.37 -10.46 -25.66
CA LEU A 131 9.07 -11.47 -24.65
C LEU A 131 7.60 -11.89 -24.71
N PRO A 132 7.27 -13.20 -24.76
CA PRO A 132 5.88 -13.68 -24.84
C PRO A 132 5.21 -13.80 -23.46
N VAL A 133 5.97 -13.66 -22.38
CA VAL A 133 5.55 -13.97 -21.02
C VAL A 133 4.82 -12.77 -20.38
N SER A 134 3.56 -12.95 -20.00
CA SER A 134 2.69 -11.86 -19.54
C SER A 134 3.13 -11.22 -18.23
N TRP A 135 3.55 -12.01 -17.23
CA TRP A 135 4.01 -11.46 -15.94
C TRP A 135 5.31 -10.66 -16.10
N LEU A 136 6.19 -11.05 -17.01
CA LEU A 136 7.43 -10.32 -17.29
C LEU A 136 7.12 -9.00 -17.99
N ARG A 137 6.18 -8.98 -18.96
CA ARG A 137 5.67 -7.74 -19.55
C ARG A 137 5.04 -6.80 -18.53
N GLN A 138 4.39 -7.35 -17.48
CA GLN A 138 3.88 -6.54 -16.39
C GLN A 138 5.01 -5.85 -15.62
N LEU A 139 6.11 -6.55 -15.34
CA LEU A 139 7.28 -5.94 -14.70
C LEU A 139 7.97 -4.91 -15.60
N LEU A 140 8.11 -5.19 -16.89
CA LEU A 140 8.62 -4.22 -17.86
C LEU A 140 7.70 -2.99 -17.91
N GLY A 141 6.38 -3.16 -17.92
CA GLY A 141 5.45 -2.03 -17.82
C GLY A 141 5.58 -1.21 -16.54
N ALA A 142 5.94 -1.84 -15.42
CA ALA A 142 6.28 -1.15 -14.19
C ALA A 142 7.62 -0.39 -14.31
N ALA A 143 8.65 -0.99 -14.88
CA ALA A 143 9.93 -0.36 -15.16
C ALA A 143 9.77 0.85 -16.10
N ALA A 144 9.01 0.70 -17.19
CA ALA A 144 8.67 1.77 -18.11
C ALA A 144 8.01 2.96 -17.41
N ALA A 145 7.09 2.72 -16.47
CA ALA A 145 6.46 3.79 -15.71
C ALA A 145 7.48 4.54 -14.84
N VAL A 146 8.38 3.83 -14.16
CA VAL A 146 9.45 4.44 -13.36
C VAL A 146 10.38 5.26 -14.25
N LEU A 147 10.89 4.68 -15.33
CA LEU A 147 11.79 5.37 -16.27
C LEU A 147 11.12 6.61 -16.86
N THR A 148 9.84 6.53 -17.23
CA THR A 148 9.07 7.69 -17.72
C THR A 148 8.96 8.78 -16.66
N MET A 149 8.67 8.42 -15.40
CA MET A 149 8.58 9.39 -14.30
C MET A 149 9.92 10.09 -14.06
N VAL A 150 11.03 9.36 -14.08
CA VAL A 150 12.37 9.95 -13.92
C VAL A 150 12.72 10.87 -15.09
N LEU A 151 12.40 10.45 -16.33
CA LEU A 151 12.68 11.23 -17.55
C LEU A 151 11.87 12.54 -17.62
N ILE A 152 10.63 12.54 -17.13
CA ILE A 152 9.77 13.73 -17.02
C ILE A 152 10.23 14.64 -15.88
N GLY A 153 10.81 14.06 -14.82
CA GLY A 153 11.30 14.79 -13.66
C GLY A 153 12.44 15.76 -14.01
N PRO A 154 12.62 16.85 -13.25
CA PRO A 154 13.60 17.90 -13.57
C PRO A 154 15.09 17.47 -13.53
N GLY A 155 15.43 16.19 -13.38
CA GLY A 155 16.80 15.71 -13.20
C GLY A 155 17.27 16.05 -11.78
N ARG A 156 17.40 15.04 -10.91
CA ARG A 156 17.49 15.26 -9.46
C ARG A 156 18.89 15.76 -9.03
N PRO A 157 19.05 16.95 -8.44
CA PRO A 157 19.98 17.08 -7.32
C PRO A 157 19.39 16.32 -6.12
N ALA A 158 20.27 15.84 -5.25
CA ALA A 158 19.91 14.97 -4.13
C ALA A 158 18.89 15.60 -3.16
N ASP A 159 18.53 16.89 -3.23
CA ASP A 159 17.88 17.64 -2.14
C ASP A 159 16.42 18.07 -2.39
N VAL A 160 15.77 17.60 -3.46
CA VAL A 160 14.37 17.98 -3.75
C VAL A 160 13.39 17.01 -3.06
N GLY A 161 12.42 17.54 -2.30
CA GLY A 161 11.47 16.79 -1.46
C GLY A 161 10.45 15.89 -2.21
N ILE A 162 9.32 15.56 -1.59
CA ILE A 162 8.33 14.56 -2.09
C ILE A 162 7.41 15.10 -3.21
N TRP A 163 7.34 16.42 -3.42
CA TRP A 163 6.49 17.08 -4.41
C TRP A 163 6.74 16.75 -5.90
N PRO A 164 7.99 16.55 -6.38
CA PRO A 164 8.26 16.10 -7.75
C PRO A 164 7.57 14.77 -8.07
N VAL A 165 7.50 13.86 -7.09
CA VAL A 165 6.86 12.54 -7.24
C VAL A 165 5.36 12.67 -7.52
N TRP A 166 4.68 13.67 -6.93
CA TRP A 166 3.26 13.93 -7.21
C TRP A 166 3.07 14.34 -8.68
N LEU A 167 3.85 15.30 -9.18
CA LEU A 167 3.74 15.79 -10.56
C LEU A 167 4.10 14.69 -11.57
N GLU A 168 5.21 13.99 -11.33
CA GLU A 168 5.66 12.84 -12.13
C GLU A 168 4.57 11.76 -12.19
N ALA A 169 3.90 11.45 -11.06
CA ALA A 169 2.83 10.47 -11.02
C ALA A 169 1.60 10.91 -11.83
N HIS A 170 1.24 12.20 -11.80
CA HIS A 170 0.13 12.73 -12.60
C HIS A 170 0.45 12.71 -14.10
N ALA A 171 1.68 13.06 -14.47
CA ALA A 171 2.13 12.98 -15.85
C ALA A 171 2.14 11.52 -16.36
N ALA A 172 2.66 10.59 -15.55
CA ALA A 172 2.65 9.16 -15.88
C ALA A 172 1.23 8.58 -15.91
N ALA A 173 0.31 9.05 -15.06
CA ALA A 173 -1.10 8.68 -15.12
C ALA A 173 -1.75 9.15 -16.43
N LEU A 174 -1.46 10.37 -16.87
CA LEU A 174 -1.95 10.91 -18.15
C LEU A 174 -1.43 10.08 -19.33
N VAL A 175 -0.12 9.80 -19.37
CA VAL A 175 0.49 8.94 -20.40
C VAL A 175 -0.15 7.55 -20.39
N GLY A 176 -0.33 6.95 -19.21
CA GLY A 176 -0.99 5.66 -19.05
C GLY A 176 -2.44 5.65 -19.56
N ALA A 177 -3.20 6.73 -19.30
CA ALA A 177 -4.56 6.89 -19.80
C ALA A 177 -4.60 7.01 -21.34
N VAL A 178 -3.67 7.76 -21.93
CA VAL A 178 -3.52 7.87 -23.40
C VAL A 178 -3.16 6.53 -24.02
N LEU A 179 -2.17 5.83 -23.48
CA LEU A 179 -1.77 4.50 -23.95
C LEU A 179 -2.91 3.49 -23.84
N MET A 180 -3.68 3.54 -22.75
CA MET A 180 -4.85 2.69 -22.57
C MET A 180 -5.98 3.01 -23.55
N ALA A 181 -6.22 4.30 -23.86
CA ALA A 181 -7.18 4.70 -24.87
C ALA A 181 -6.76 4.25 -26.28
N LEU A 182 -5.47 4.39 -26.62
CA LEU A 182 -4.90 3.91 -27.88
C LEU A 182 -5.02 2.38 -27.98
N GLN A 183 -4.67 1.66 -26.92
CA GLN A 183 -4.82 0.21 -26.82
C GLN A 183 -6.26 -0.23 -27.08
N GLN A 184 -7.25 0.43 -26.47
CA GLN A 184 -8.66 0.12 -26.69
C GLN A 184 -9.11 0.41 -28.12
N ARG A 185 -8.63 1.49 -28.73
CA ARG A 185 -8.94 1.82 -30.14
C ARG A 185 -8.35 0.77 -31.09
N LEU A 186 -7.08 0.41 -30.91
CA LEU A 186 -6.39 -0.61 -31.71
C LEU A 186 -7.04 -1.99 -31.53
N GLY A 187 -7.43 -2.35 -30.31
CA GLY A 187 -8.04 -3.63 -29.99
C GLY A 187 -9.44 -3.86 -30.58
N ARG A 188 -10.10 -2.81 -31.08
CA ARG A 188 -11.41 -2.94 -31.77
C ARG A 188 -11.29 -3.51 -33.18
N GLN A 189 -10.10 -3.48 -33.78
CA GLN A 189 -9.85 -4.01 -35.11
C GLN A 189 -9.12 -5.36 -35.02
N ALA A 190 -9.51 -6.32 -35.86
CA ALA A 190 -8.87 -7.64 -35.93
C ALA A 190 -7.32 -7.61 -36.01
N PRO A 191 -6.67 -6.78 -36.86
CA PRO A 191 -5.21 -6.69 -36.90
C PRO A 191 -4.58 -6.07 -35.64
N GLY A 192 -5.30 -5.17 -34.96
CA GLY A 192 -4.82 -4.49 -33.76
C GLY A 192 -5.03 -5.27 -32.45
N ALA A 193 -5.88 -6.31 -32.47
CA ALA A 193 -6.16 -7.15 -31.31
C ALA A 193 -4.90 -7.82 -30.72
N ARG A 194 -3.96 -8.25 -31.58
CA ARG A 194 -2.68 -8.82 -31.15
C ARG A 194 -1.86 -7.81 -30.33
N TRP A 195 -1.78 -6.57 -30.80
CA TRP A 195 -1.03 -5.51 -30.12
C TRP A 195 -1.68 -5.12 -28.81
N ALA A 196 -3.01 -4.97 -28.80
CA ALA A 196 -3.77 -4.70 -27.58
C ALA A 196 -3.56 -5.77 -26.50
N ALA A 197 -3.51 -7.05 -26.89
CA ALA A 197 -3.24 -8.16 -25.99
C ALA A 197 -1.79 -8.17 -25.47
N VAL A 198 -0.83 -7.73 -26.28
CA VAL A 198 0.59 -7.63 -25.89
C VAL A 198 0.80 -6.53 -24.85
N THR A 199 0.14 -5.39 -25.00
CA THR A 199 0.28 -4.22 -24.13
C THR A 199 -0.56 -4.28 -22.85
N GLU A 200 -1.60 -5.13 -22.79
CA GLU A 200 -2.48 -5.24 -21.61
C GLU A 200 -1.72 -5.53 -20.30
N PRO A 201 -0.80 -6.52 -20.23
CA PRO A 201 -0.07 -6.79 -19.00
C PRO A 201 0.86 -5.64 -18.61
N ALA A 202 1.48 -4.99 -19.61
CA ALA A 202 2.38 -3.86 -19.38
C ALA A 202 1.64 -2.65 -18.78
N LEU A 203 0.47 -2.30 -19.32
CA LEU A 203 -0.40 -1.30 -18.70
C LEU A 203 -0.80 -1.70 -17.28
N GLY A 204 -0.95 -3.00 -17.01
CA GLY A 204 -1.13 -3.53 -15.66
C GLY A 204 -0.04 -3.09 -14.69
N GLY A 205 1.23 -3.27 -15.05
CA GLY A 205 2.38 -2.87 -14.23
C GLY A 205 2.55 -1.36 -14.15
N TRP A 206 2.29 -0.65 -15.26
CA TRP A 206 2.33 0.80 -15.31
C TRP A 206 1.43 1.43 -14.25
N TRP A 207 0.16 0.99 -14.18
CA TRP A 207 -0.80 1.52 -13.21
C TRP A 207 -0.45 1.16 -11.76
N VAL A 208 0.20 0.02 -11.51
CA VAL A 208 0.70 -0.33 -10.17
C VAL A 208 1.73 0.71 -9.71
N MET A 209 2.68 1.09 -10.57
CA MET A 209 3.71 2.07 -10.22
C MET A 209 3.15 3.49 -10.09
N VAL A 210 2.21 3.89 -10.96
CA VAL A 210 1.52 5.18 -10.82
C VAL A 210 0.79 5.28 -9.49
N LEU A 211 0.02 4.26 -9.10
CA LEU A 211 -0.69 4.23 -7.82
C LEU A 211 0.29 4.20 -6.63
N GLY A 212 1.38 3.44 -6.74
CA GLY A 212 2.45 3.41 -5.73
C GLY A 212 3.10 4.79 -5.54
N ALA A 213 3.41 5.50 -6.62
CA ALA A 213 3.97 6.85 -6.55
C ALA A 213 2.98 7.86 -5.94
N LEU A 214 1.68 7.76 -6.26
CA LEU A 214 0.64 8.57 -5.60
C LEU A 214 0.56 8.28 -4.09
N MET A 215 0.67 7.01 -3.68
CA MET A 215 0.70 6.63 -2.27
C MET A 215 1.95 7.17 -1.56
N LEU A 216 3.14 7.05 -2.18
CA LEU A 216 4.39 7.61 -1.66
C LEU A 216 4.31 9.13 -1.52
N SER A 217 3.74 9.81 -2.51
CA SER A 217 3.57 11.27 -2.47
C SER A 217 2.67 11.76 -1.33
N ALA A 218 1.72 10.92 -0.89
CA ALA A 218 0.82 11.23 0.21
C ALA A 218 1.42 10.97 1.60
N GLY A 219 2.56 10.26 1.68
CA GLY A 219 3.24 9.90 2.92
C GLY A 219 2.69 8.64 3.61
N ALA A 220 3.22 8.34 4.80
CA ALA A 220 2.84 7.16 5.56
C ALA A 220 1.39 7.24 6.05
N SER A 221 0.61 6.19 5.76
CA SER A 221 -0.76 6.04 6.26
C SER A 221 -0.77 5.45 7.67
N PHE A 222 -1.69 5.90 8.54
CA PHE A 222 -1.82 5.42 9.91
C PHE A 222 -1.99 3.89 10.00
N LEU A 223 -2.59 3.28 8.97
CA LEU A 223 -2.85 1.84 8.89
C LEU A 223 -1.57 0.99 8.86
N VAL A 224 -0.46 1.57 8.38
CA VAL A 224 0.80 0.82 8.15
C VAL A 224 1.91 1.30 9.07
N SER A 225 1.95 2.57 9.45
CA SER A 225 2.88 3.07 10.46
C SER A 225 2.70 2.41 11.83
N GLY A 226 1.47 2.07 12.22
CA GLY A 226 1.19 1.34 13.47
C GLY A 226 1.59 -0.14 13.44
N ALA A 227 1.66 -0.76 12.25
CA ALA A 227 1.92 -2.20 12.08
C ALA A 227 3.39 -2.52 11.75
N LEU A 228 4.07 -1.67 10.96
CA LEU A 228 5.44 -1.90 10.49
C LEU A 228 6.50 -1.11 11.30
N GLY A 229 6.08 -0.25 12.22
CA GLY A 229 6.97 0.55 13.09
C GLY A 229 7.70 1.68 12.35
N GLY A 230 8.23 2.65 13.10
CA GLY A 230 8.96 3.80 12.54
C GLY A 230 10.22 3.44 11.76
N ALA A 231 10.89 2.34 12.12
CA ALA A 231 12.12 1.87 11.48
C ALA A 231 11.94 1.41 10.02
N PHE A 232 10.77 0.86 9.67
CA PHE A 232 10.47 0.51 8.27
C PHE A 232 10.42 1.76 7.39
N TRP A 233 9.83 2.83 7.91
CA TRP A 233 9.66 4.10 7.21
C TRP A 233 10.96 4.90 7.10
N SER A 234 11.85 4.83 8.09
CA SER A 234 13.17 5.47 8.02
C SER A 234 14.12 4.78 7.04
N HIS A 235 13.85 3.52 6.67
CA HIS A 235 14.68 2.75 5.72
C HIS A 235 14.18 2.87 4.28
N TRP A 236 12.87 3.06 4.07
CA TRP A 236 12.25 3.15 2.74
C TRP A 236 11.90 4.57 2.30
N GLY A 237 11.66 5.48 3.25
CA GLY A 237 11.80 6.90 3.01
C GLY A 237 13.25 7.26 3.29
N SER A 238 13.92 7.99 2.40
CA SER A 238 15.03 8.84 2.83
C SER A 238 14.63 9.47 4.17
N GLY A 239 15.48 9.44 5.20
CA GLY A 239 15.27 10.07 6.52
C GLY A 239 15.11 11.59 6.44
N ARG A 240 14.11 12.00 5.65
CA ARG A 240 13.65 13.32 5.27
C ARG A 240 12.16 13.18 5.40
N SER A 241 11.68 13.39 6.61
CA SER A 241 10.27 13.63 6.82
C SER A 241 9.80 14.63 5.78
N ALA A 242 8.61 14.36 5.24
CA ALA A 242 7.96 15.22 4.28
C ALA A 242 7.90 16.65 4.82
N GLN A 243 8.89 17.49 4.47
CA GLN A 243 8.73 18.92 4.57
C GLN A 243 7.62 19.26 3.58
N ILE A 244 6.40 19.40 4.11
CA ILE A 244 5.39 20.25 3.52
C ILE A 244 5.96 21.67 3.65
N LEU A 245 6.91 22.00 2.76
CA LEU A 245 7.30 23.39 2.54
C LEU A 245 6.01 24.16 2.20
N PRO A 246 5.71 25.29 2.84
CA PRO A 246 4.50 26.05 2.53
C PRO A 246 4.65 26.67 1.13
N TRP A 247 3.99 26.08 0.13
CA TRP A 247 3.92 26.61 -1.24
C TRP A 247 2.78 27.64 -1.33
N HIS A 248 3.03 28.91 -1.05
CA HIS A 248 1.97 29.93 -1.03
C HIS A 248 1.40 30.31 -2.42
N GLY A 249 1.90 29.75 -3.54
CA GLY A 249 1.41 30.06 -4.90
C GLY A 249 0.81 28.90 -5.71
N MET A 250 1.35 27.66 -5.57
CA MET A 250 0.92 26.50 -6.37
C MET A 250 -0.07 25.57 -5.65
N ASP A 251 -0.30 25.80 -4.36
CA ASP A 251 -1.22 24.99 -3.54
C ASP A 251 -2.65 25.04 -4.08
N LEU A 252 -3.15 26.22 -4.46
CA LEU A 252 -4.50 26.35 -5.02
C LEU A 252 -4.68 25.54 -6.30
N VAL A 253 -3.71 25.58 -7.23
CA VAL A 253 -3.78 24.83 -8.49
C VAL A 253 -3.85 23.33 -8.22
N VAL A 254 -2.98 22.82 -7.34
CA VAL A 254 -2.94 21.39 -7.00
C VAL A 254 -4.24 20.92 -6.34
N ARG A 255 -4.79 21.72 -5.43
CA ARG A 255 -6.09 21.43 -4.78
C ARG A 255 -7.21 21.39 -5.81
N LEU A 256 -7.28 22.40 -6.69
CA LEU A 256 -8.28 22.47 -7.75
C LEU A 256 -8.15 21.32 -8.75
N VAL A 257 -6.94 20.93 -9.13
CA VAL A 257 -6.69 19.76 -9.99
C VAL A 257 -7.20 18.49 -9.31
N SER A 258 -6.89 18.30 -8.02
CA SER A 258 -7.33 17.10 -7.29
C SER A 258 -8.86 17.02 -7.17
N GLY A 259 -9.52 18.10 -6.73
CA GLY A 259 -10.98 18.18 -6.69
C GLY A 259 -11.63 18.00 -8.06
N GLY A 260 -11.04 18.62 -9.10
CA GLY A 260 -11.47 18.49 -10.48
C GLY A 260 -11.38 17.05 -11.01
N LEU A 261 -10.31 16.32 -10.68
CA LEU A 261 -10.15 14.91 -11.05
C LEU A 261 -11.23 14.01 -10.42
N VAL A 262 -11.63 14.27 -9.16
CA VAL A 262 -12.74 13.54 -8.53
C VAL A 262 -14.05 13.77 -9.29
N LEU A 263 -14.37 15.03 -9.59
CA LEU A 263 -15.60 15.38 -10.31
C LEU A 263 -15.60 14.82 -11.74
N ALA A 264 -14.46 14.89 -12.43
CA ALA A 264 -14.30 14.31 -13.76
C ALA A 264 -14.47 12.78 -13.74
N GLY A 265 -13.86 12.09 -12.78
CA GLY A 265 -14.00 10.64 -12.60
C GLY A 265 -15.43 10.21 -12.27
N ALA A 266 -16.09 10.91 -11.34
CA ALA A 266 -17.48 10.67 -11.00
C ALA A 266 -18.41 10.89 -12.21
N GLY A 267 -18.23 12.01 -12.92
CA GLY A 267 -18.98 12.31 -14.14
C GLY A 267 -18.77 11.27 -15.25
N ALA A 268 -17.54 10.77 -15.42
CA ALA A 268 -17.24 9.70 -16.36
C ALA A 268 -17.94 8.40 -15.98
N LEU A 269 -17.95 8.03 -14.70
CA LEU A 269 -18.64 6.83 -14.20
C LEU A 269 -20.16 6.92 -14.43
N MET A 270 -20.75 8.08 -14.10
CA MET A 270 -22.18 8.35 -14.30
C MET A 270 -22.55 8.28 -15.79
N ARG A 271 -21.71 8.80 -16.69
CA ARG A 271 -21.92 8.72 -18.14
C ARG A 271 -21.77 7.30 -18.68
N ALA A 272 -20.80 6.55 -18.17
CA ALA A 272 -20.50 5.20 -18.65
C ALA A 272 -21.57 4.18 -18.23
N TRP A 273 -22.07 4.28 -17.01
CA TRP A 273 -23.01 3.29 -16.45
C TRP A 273 -24.47 3.76 -16.47
N ARG A 274 -24.72 5.05 -16.76
CA ARG A 274 -26.05 5.67 -16.86
C ARG A 274 -27.04 5.18 -15.79
N PRO A 275 -26.70 5.30 -14.49
CA PRO A 275 -27.58 4.85 -13.43
C PRO A 275 -28.90 5.62 -13.49
N THR A 276 -30.01 4.91 -13.30
CA THR A 276 -31.38 5.45 -13.35
C THR A 276 -31.60 6.61 -12.37
N GLN A 277 -30.83 6.67 -11.29
CA GLN A 277 -30.89 7.73 -10.28
C GLN A 277 -29.50 8.33 -10.01
N ALA A 278 -28.83 8.78 -11.09
CA ALA A 278 -27.48 9.36 -11.04
C ALA A 278 -27.31 10.45 -9.96
N TRP A 279 -28.33 11.28 -9.74
CA TRP A 279 -28.31 12.35 -8.73
C TRP A 279 -27.99 11.86 -7.30
N ARG A 280 -28.31 10.59 -6.97
CA ARG A 280 -27.97 10.00 -5.65
C ARG A 280 -26.47 9.80 -5.42
N LEU A 281 -25.67 9.84 -6.48
CA LEU A 281 -24.21 9.75 -6.45
C LEU A 281 -23.52 11.13 -6.41
N VAL A 282 -24.28 12.23 -6.54
CA VAL A 282 -23.72 13.59 -6.49
C VAL A 282 -23.21 13.95 -5.08
N PRO A 283 -23.98 13.73 -3.98
CA PRO A 283 -23.49 14.06 -2.64
C PRO A 283 -22.14 13.44 -2.27
N PRO A 284 -21.88 12.13 -2.43
CA PRO A 284 -20.57 11.56 -2.11
C PRO A 284 -19.47 12.06 -3.05
N ALA A 285 -19.77 12.35 -4.32
CA ALA A 285 -18.80 12.91 -5.25
C ALA A 285 -18.36 14.32 -4.82
N VAL A 286 -19.30 15.15 -4.36
CA VAL A 286 -19.01 16.50 -3.82
C VAL A 286 -18.19 16.41 -2.53
N VAL A 287 -18.56 15.51 -1.61
CA VAL A 287 -17.80 15.29 -0.37
C VAL A 287 -16.37 14.83 -0.68
N LEU A 288 -16.20 13.84 -1.55
CA LEU A 288 -14.87 13.35 -1.94
C LEU A 288 -14.06 14.43 -2.69
N ALA A 289 -14.71 15.25 -3.51
CA ALA A 289 -14.04 16.37 -4.19
C ALA A 289 -13.56 17.42 -3.18
N PHE A 290 -14.38 17.75 -2.17
CA PHE A 290 -14.00 18.64 -1.09
C PHE A 290 -12.82 18.08 -0.28
N VAL A 291 -12.86 16.80 0.09
CA VAL A 291 -11.75 16.13 0.79
C VAL A 291 -10.47 16.13 -0.07
N ALA A 292 -10.59 15.92 -1.38
CA ALA A 292 -9.45 15.96 -2.31
C ALA A 292 -8.80 17.36 -2.41
N LEU A 293 -9.51 18.45 -2.08
CA LEU A 293 -8.92 19.79 -1.95
C LEU A 293 -7.92 19.89 -0.79
N TYR A 294 -7.89 18.92 0.13
CA TYR A 294 -6.93 18.86 1.23
C TYR A 294 -5.94 17.70 1.07
N LEU A 295 -6.24 16.75 0.19
CA LEU A 295 -5.42 15.58 -0.10
C LEU A 295 -5.09 15.51 -1.60
N PRO A 296 -4.01 16.18 -2.04
CA PRO A 296 -3.65 16.30 -3.45
C PRO A 296 -3.65 14.99 -4.25
N SER A 297 -3.14 13.90 -3.67
CA SER A 297 -3.05 12.60 -4.37
C SER A 297 -4.38 11.84 -4.44
N LEU A 298 -5.39 12.24 -3.64
CA LEU A 298 -6.68 11.53 -3.56
C LEU A 298 -7.45 11.63 -4.88
N GLY A 299 -7.44 12.80 -5.52
CA GLY A 299 -8.12 13.05 -6.78
C GLY A 299 -7.68 12.09 -7.89
N ALA A 300 -6.38 11.91 -8.07
CA ALA A 300 -5.85 10.98 -9.07
C ALA A 300 -6.17 9.51 -8.72
N CYS A 301 -6.06 9.09 -7.45
CA CYS A 301 -6.43 7.73 -7.04
C CYS A 301 -7.90 7.43 -7.36
N LEU A 302 -8.82 8.36 -7.08
CA LEU A 302 -10.24 8.21 -7.37
C LEU A 302 -10.57 8.28 -8.87
N ALA A 303 -9.86 9.12 -9.63
CA ALA A 303 -9.99 9.17 -11.08
C ALA A 303 -9.51 7.86 -11.74
N VAL A 304 -8.38 7.30 -11.29
CA VAL A 304 -7.88 6.00 -11.73
C VAL A 304 -8.84 4.88 -11.32
N LEU A 305 -9.40 4.91 -10.10
CA LEU A 305 -10.44 3.98 -9.67
C LEU A 305 -11.64 4.02 -10.63
N ALA A 306 -12.15 5.21 -10.94
CA ALA A 306 -13.25 5.37 -11.89
C ALA A 306 -12.90 4.83 -13.28
N LEU A 307 -11.70 5.13 -13.79
CA LEU A 307 -11.21 4.60 -15.07
C LEU A 307 -11.19 3.07 -15.06
N MET A 308 -10.63 2.43 -14.02
CA MET A 308 -10.54 0.98 -13.92
C MET A 308 -11.91 0.31 -13.79
N LEU A 309 -12.88 0.95 -13.11
CA LEU A 309 -14.26 0.49 -13.04
C LEU A 309 -14.96 0.56 -14.40
N ILE A 310 -14.84 1.68 -15.10
CA ILE A 310 -15.41 1.88 -16.45
C ILE A 310 -14.88 0.79 -17.41
N THR A 311 -13.61 0.46 -17.30
CA THR A 311 -12.93 -0.50 -18.19
C THR A 311 -12.94 -1.93 -17.64
N ARG A 312 -13.67 -2.18 -16.54
CA ARG A 312 -13.86 -3.50 -15.89
C ARG A 312 -12.57 -4.22 -15.46
N ARG A 313 -11.52 -3.46 -15.11
CA ARG A 313 -10.24 -3.99 -14.61
C ARG A 313 -10.27 -4.12 -13.09
N TRP A 314 -11.10 -5.03 -12.57
CA TRP A 314 -11.43 -5.13 -11.13
C TRP A 314 -10.24 -5.26 -10.18
N ARG A 315 -9.16 -5.93 -10.59
CA ARG A 315 -7.94 -6.05 -9.76
C ARG A 315 -7.24 -4.71 -9.58
N LEU A 316 -7.12 -3.91 -10.65
CA LEU A 316 -6.56 -2.57 -10.58
C LEU A 316 -7.53 -1.59 -9.94
N ALA A 317 -8.84 -1.77 -10.10
CA ALA A 317 -9.83 -1.00 -9.35
C ALA A 317 -9.69 -1.23 -7.84
N LEU A 318 -9.54 -2.48 -7.40
CA LEU A 318 -9.27 -2.80 -6.00
C LEU A 318 -7.98 -2.14 -5.51
N LEU A 319 -6.90 -2.20 -6.31
CA LEU A 319 -5.64 -1.54 -5.96
C LEU A 319 -5.78 -0.02 -5.86
N ALA A 320 -6.51 0.62 -6.79
CA ALA A 320 -6.79 2.05 -6.75
C ALA A 320 -7.65 2.44 -5.54
N ALA A 321 -8.59 1.59 -5.13
CA ALA A 321 -9.38 1.79 -3.91
C ALA A 321 -8.49 1.69 -2.65
N ILE A 322 -7.58 0.70 -2.59
CA ILE A 322 -6.58 0.59 -1.52
C ILE A 322 -5.69 1.83 -1.48
N ALA A 323 -5.23 2.31 -2.64
CA ALA A 323 -4.44 3.53 -2.73
C ALA A 323 -5.23 4.77 -2.26
N ALA A 324 -6.51 4.88 -2.60
CA ALA A 324 -7.36 5.97 -2.12
C ALA A 324 -7.53 5.94 -0.59
N VAL A 325 -7.75 4.75 -0.02
CA VAL A 325 -7.82 4.55 1.45
C VAL A 325 -6.48 4.88 2.12
N TRP A 326 -5.37 4.49 1.49
CA TRP A 326 -4.03 4.84 1.96
C TRP A 326 -3.87 6.36 2.09
N VAL A 327 -4.14 7.09 1.00
CA VAL A 327 -4.03 8.56 0.94
C VAL A 327 -4.99 9.21 1.95
N LEU A 328 -6.20 8.69 2.10
CA LEU A 328 -7.13 9.19 3.12
C LEU A 328 -6.57 8.99 4.54
N GLY A 329 -5.88 7.88 4.79
CA GLY A 329 -5.26 7.59 6.07
C GLY A 329 -4.03 8.46 6.40
N SER A 330 -3.36 9.06 5.42
CA SER A 330 -2.25 9.99 5.74
C SER A 330 -2.74 11.30 6.38
N PHE A 331 -4.02 11.67 6.15
CA PHE A 331 -4.66 12.83 6.78
C PHE A 331 -4.69 12.74 8.32
N TYR A 332 -4.76 11.52 8.87
CA TYR A 332 -4.92 11.28 10.32
C TYR A 332 -3.89 12.00 11.18
N TYR A 333 -2.64 12.07 10.71
CA TYR A 333 -1.53 12.72 11.42
C TYR A 333 -1.54 14.24 11.29
N SER A 334 -2.12 14.77 10.21
CA SER A 334 -2.22 16.22 10.01
C SER A 334 -3.29 16.89 10.88
N TRP A 335 -4.24 16.09 11.38
CA TRP A 335 -5.36 16.61 12.15
C TRP A 335 -5.03 16.70 13.63
N ALA A 336 -4.82 17.91 14.16
CA ALA A 336 -4.44 18.14 15.56
C ALA A 336 -5.66 18.13 16.54
N LEU A 337 -6.47 17.07 16.50
CA LEU A 337 -7.57 16.87 17.45
C LEU A 337 -7.19 15.84 18.54
N PRO A 338 -7.77 15.95 19.75
CA PRO A 338 -7.78 14.87 20.73
C PRO A 338 -8.27 13.55 20.12
N LEU A 339 -7.77 12.42 20.63
CA LEU A 339 -8.06 11.09 20.09
C LEU A 339 -9.57 10.79 20.10
N GLN A 340 -10.25 11.19 21.18
CA GLN A 340 -11.71 11.03 21.31
C GLN A 340 -12.47 11.76 20.20
N GLN A 341 -12.07 12.99 19.88
CA GLN A 341 -12.73 13.80 18.86
C GLN A 341 -12.49 13.21 17.47
N LYS A 342 -11.27 12.73 17.18
CA LYS A 342 -10.98 11.98 15.93
C LYS A 342 -11.87 10.75 15.80
N ALA A 343 -12.01 9.98 16.88
CA ALA A 343 -12.85 8.78 16.89
C ALA A 343 -14.34 9.11 16.66
N LEU A 344 -14.87 10.14 17.32
CA LEU A 344 -16.24 10.62 17.13
C LEU A 344 -16.51 11.04 15.68
N VAL A 345 -15.58 11.74 15.03
CA VAL A 345 -15.77 12.11 13.62
C VAL A 345 -15.73 10.89 12.70
N MET A 346 -14.87 9.90 12.96
CA MET A 346 -14.87 8.66 12.18
C MET A 346 -16.18 7.88 12.34
N VAL A 347 -16.74 7.85 13.55
CA VAL A 347 -18.08 7.27 13.80
C VAL A 347 -19.16 8.04 13.06
N GLY A 348 -19.16 9.37 13.16
CA GLY A 348 -20.10 10.24 12.44
C GLY A 348 -20.04 10.04 10.92
N ALA A 349 -18.83 9.98 10.35
CA ALA A 349 -18.61 9.71 8.93
C ALA A 349 -19.15 8.32 8.55
N GLY A 350 -18.92 7.30 9.37
CA GLY A 350 -19.48 5.96 9.19
C GLY A 350 -21.00 5.95 9.19
N VAL A 351 -21.65 6.64 10.13
CA VAL A 351 -23.11 6.77 10.21
C VAL A 351 -23.66 7.46 8.96
N VAL A 352 -23.02 8.54 8.51
CA VAL A 352 -23.40 9.25 7.27
C VAL A 352 -23.29 8.33 6.05
N LEU A 353 -22.21 7.54 5.94
CA LEU A 353 -22.05 6.57 4.85
C LEU A 353 -23.11 5.47 4.88
N VAL A 354 -23.46 4.95 6.06
CA VAL A 354 -24.52 3.94 6.22
C VAL A 354 -25.88 4.53 5.87
N ALA A 355 -26.20 5.74 6.35
CA ALA A 355 -27.43 6.43 6.04
C ALA A 355 -27.56 6.69 4.52
N TRP A 356 -26.47 7.14 3.89
CA TRP A 356 -26.41 7.32 2.45
C TRP A 356 -26.57 6.00 1.68
N ALA A 357 -25.89 4.92 2.09
CA ALA A 357 -26.03 3.61 1.46
C ALA A 357 -27.45 3.05 1.59
N ALA A 358 -28.08 3.21 2.76
CA ALA A 358 -29.47 2.82 3.00
C ALA A 358 -30.43 3.62 2.12
N TRP A 359 -30.19 4.92 1.96
CA TRP A 359 -30.96 5.78 1.07
C TRP A 359 -30.73 5.46 -0.42
N ALA A 360 -29.53 5.02 -0.81
CA ALA A 360 -29.21 4.60 -2.18
C ALA A 360 -29.72 3.18 -2.53
N ALA A 361 -29.97 2.32 -1.54
CA ALA A 361 -30.34 0.91 -1.73
C ALA A 361 -31.60 0.62 -2.57
N PRO A 362 -32.70 1.42 -2.51
CA PRO A 362 -33.89 1.18 -3.34
C PRO A 362 -33.59 1.18 -4.85
N ALA A 363 -32.74 2.12 -5.31
CA ALA A 363 -32.36 2.24 -6.72
C ALA A 363 -31.54 1.03 -7.21
N ALA A 364 -30.71 0.46 -6.35
CA ALA A 364 -29.91 -0.72 -6.67
C ALA A 364 -30.77 -2.00 -6.78
N ARG A 365 -31.83 -2.10 -5.97
CA ARG A 365 -32.77 -3.23 -5.98
C ARG A 365 -33.66 -3.20 -7.23
N GLU A 366 -34.14 -2.03 -7.64
CA GLU A 366 -34.89 -1.85 -8.89
C GLU A 366 -34.07 -2.30 -10.11
N GLY A 367 -32.79 -1.94 -10.18
CA GLY A 367 -31.90 -2.37 -11.26
C GLY A 367 -31.67 -3.89 -11.29
N GLN A 368 -31.56 -4.54 -10.13
CA GLN A 368 -31.44 -6.01 -10.06
C GLN A 368 -32.72 -6.70 -10.49
N ALA A 369 -33.89 -6.20 -10.08
CA ALA A 369 -35.19 -6.75 -10.49
C ALA A 369 -35.43 -6.62 -12.01
N LEU A 370 -34.98 -5.52 -12.63
CA LEU A 370 -35.05 -5.34 -14.08
C LEU A 370 -34.14 -6.31 -14.85
N VAL A 371 -32.97 -6.66 -14.29
CA VAL A 371 -32.06 -7.65 -14.90
C VAL A 371 -32.59 -9.07 -14.74
N GLU A 372 -33.16 -9.42 -13.58
CA GLU A 372 -33.79 -10.73 -13.35
C GLU A 372 -35.02 -10.92 -14.24
N THR A 373 -35.85 -9.89 -14.43
CA THR A 373 -37.02 -9.95 -15.32
C THR A 373 -36.64 -9.97 -16.81
N ALA A 374 -35.58 -9.26 -17.22
CA ALA A 374 -35.07 -9.31 -18.59
C ALA A 374 -34.35 -10.63 -18.94
N GLY A 375 -33.69 -11.26 -17.95
CA GLY A 375 -33.09 -12.60 -18.10
C GLY A 375 -34.12 -13.73 -18.13
N ALA A 376 -35.35 -13.47 -17.68
CA ALA A 376 -36.48 -14.40 -17.67
C ALA A 376 -37.42 -14.17 -18.87
N GLN A 377 -36.88 -14.02 -20.09
CA GLN A 377 -37.71 -14.13 -21.29
C GLN A 377 -38.26 -15.58 -21.38
N PRO A 378 -39.58 -15.78 -21.60
CA PRO A 378 -40.13 -17.11 -21.78
C PRO A 378 -39.58 -17.70 -23.08
N ALA A 379 -39.07 -18.92 -23.01
CA ALA A 379 -38.71 -19.69 -24.20
C ALA A 379 -39.94 -19.74 -25.13
N LEU A 380 -39.84 -19.09 -26.29
CA LEU A 380 -40.77 -19.28 -27.40
C LEU A 380 -40.85 -20.79 -27.66
N SER A 381 -42.00 -21.39 -27.36
CA SER A 381 -42.24 -22.81 -27.57
C SER A 381 -42.10 -23.13 -29.06
N PRO A 382 -41.20 -24.02 -29.49
CA PRO A 382 -41.21 -24.48 -30.87
C PRO A 382 -42.46 -25.35 -31.04
N ALA A 383 -43.44 -24.83 -31.77
CA ALA A 383 -44.58 -25.58 -32.23
C ALA A 383 -44.11 -26.82 -33.02
N SER A 384 -44.75 -27.93 -32.70
CA SER A 384 -44.59 -29.27 -33.25
C SER A 384 -44.54 -29.32 -34.78
N ALA A 385 -43.41 -29.74 -35.32
CA ALA A 385 -43.31 -30.39 -36.62
C ALA A 385 -42.17 -31.43 -36.57
N SER A 386 -42.51 -32.68 -36.27
CA SER A 386 -41.60 -33.81 -36.48
C SER A 386 -42.38 -35.01 -37.03
N THR A 387 -42.24 -35.19 -38.35
CA THR A 387 -42.43 -36.45 -39.06
C THR A 387 -41.39 -37.47 -38.56
N PRO A 388 -41.74 -38.74 -38.31
CA PRO A 388 -40.78 -39.72 -37.79
C PRO A 388 -40.11 -40.49 -38.94
N LEU A 389 -38.79 -40.62 -38.91
CA LEU A 389 -38.07 -41.72 -39.56
C LEU A 389 -36.96 -42.24 -38.63
N PRO A 390 -36.84 -43.57 -38.44
CA PRO A 390 -35.98 -44.17 -37.45
C PRO A 390 -34.63 -44.57 -38.05
N SER A 391 -33.57 -44.54 -37.24
CA SER A 391 -32.78 -45.73 -36.87
C SER A 391 -31.33 -45.41 -36.51
N GLY A 392 -30.88 -46.04 -35.43
CA GLY A 392 -29.49 -46.50 -35.30
C GLY A 392 -28.55 -45.61 -34.49
N GLY A 393 -28.48 -45.84 -33.17
CA GLY A 393 -27.34 -45.36 -32.38
C GLY A 393 -27.60 -45.26 -30.89
N ALA A 394 -27.34 -46.36 -30.19
CA ALA A 394 -27.20 -46.53 -28.74
C ALA A 394 -27.26 -45.26 -27.87
N ALA A 395 -28.24 -45.27 -26.96
CA ALA A 395 -28.33 -44.39 -25.81
C ALA A 395 -27.04 -44.40 -24.99
N ILE A 396 -26.37 -43.25 -24.93
CA ILE A 396 -25.53 -42.90 -23.79
C ILE A 396 -26.30 -41.84 -23.02
N ASN A 397 -27.02 -42.30 -21.99
CA ASN A 397 -27.56 -41.44 -20.94
C ASN A 397 -26.40 -40.80 -20.18
N ALA A 398 -25.80 -39.74 -20.72
CA ALA A 398 -25.04 -38.79 -19.94
C ALA A 398 -26.03 -37.71 -19.50
N GLY A 399 -26.69 -37.97 -18.36
CA GLY A 399 -27.43 -36.95 -17.62
C GLY A 399 -26.47 -35.84 -17.21
N ALA A 400 -26.21 -34.91 -18.11
CA ALA A 400 -25.70 -33.59 -17.78
C ALA A 400 -26.85 -32.86 -17.10
N GLN A 401 -27.10 -33.21 -15.83
CA GLN A 401 -27.68 -32.28 -14.89
C GLN A 401 -26.80 -31.03 -14.97
N ALA A 402 -27.30 -30.01 -15.66
CA ALA A 402 -26.77 -28.67 -15.59
C ALA A 402 -26.90 -28.25 -14.12
N THR A 403 -25.88 -28.61 -13.34
CA THR A 403 -25.69 -28.06 -12.01
C THR A 403 -25.34 -26.61 -12.23
N THR A 404 -26.39 -25.78 -12.33
CA THR A 404 -26.26 -24.34 -12.12
C THR A 404 -25.40 -24.20 -10.87
N PRO A 405 -24.23 -23.54 -10.93
CA PRO A 405 -23.41 -23.39 -9.75
C PRO A 405 -24.30 -22.68 -8.72
N LYS A 406 -24.68 -23.40 -7.67
CA LYS A 406 -25.30 -22.80 -6.49
C LYS A 406 -24.27 -21.82 -5.97
N VAL A 407 -24.39 -20.56 -6.38
CA VAL A 407 -23.77 -19.46 -5.66
C VAL A 407 -24.32 -19.60 -4.27
N HIS A 408 -23.51 -20.10 -3.33
CA HIS A 408 -23.93 -20.15 -1.94
C HIS A 408 -24.34 -18.72 -1.60
N PRO A 409 -25.63 -18.46 -1.28
CA PRO A 409 -26.03 -17.13 -0.87
C PRO A 409 -25.11 -16.79 0.30
N ALA A 410 -24.39 -15.68 0.19
CA ALA A 410 -23.53 -15.21 1.27
C ALA A 410 -24.33 -15.35 2.57
N SER A 411 -23.80 -16.18 3.49
CA SER A 411 -24.53 -16.64 4.67
C SER A 411 -25.37 -15.51 5.24
N ARG A 412 -26.68 -15.74 5.43
CA ARG A 412 -27.59 -14.75 6.05
C ARG A 412 -27.06 -14.22 7.40
N TRP A 413 -26.12 -14.94 8.00
CA TRP A 413 -25.43 -14.58 9.23
C TRP A 413 -24.11 -13.82 9.01
N ALA A 414 -23.50 -13.86 7.82
CA ALA A 414 -22.23 -13.18 7.55
C ALA A 414 -22.32 -11.65 7.69
N ARG A 415 -23.42 -11.04 7.24
CA ARG A 415 -23.65 -9.59 7.38
C ARG A 415 -23.83 -9.14 8.85
N PRO A 416 -24.71 -9.76 9.66
CA PRO A 416 -24.82 -9.38 11.07
C PRO A 416 -23.58 -9.74 11.89
N LEU A 417 -22.87 -10.83 11.59
CA LEU A 417 -21.61 -11.17 12.26
C LEU A 417 -20.49 -10.17 11.95
N LEU A 418 -20.37 -9.72 10.70
CA LEU A 418 -19.41 -8.68 10.35
C LEU A 418 -19.76 -7.34 11.01
N GLY A 419 -21.06 -7.02 11.07
CA GLY A 419 -21.55 -5.84 11.78
C GLY A 419 -21.27 -5.88 13.28
N SER A 420 -21.57 -7.00 13.95
CA SER A 420 -21.31 -7.16 15.39
C SER A 420 -19.83 -7.13 15.71
N PHE A 421 -18.98 -7.75 14.87
CA PHE A 421 -17.53 -7.67 15.00
C PHE A 421 -17.02 -6.23 14.86
N ALA A 422 -17.50 -5.49 13.86
CA ALA A 422 -17.14 -4.09 13.68
C ALA A 422 -17.54 -3.23 14.89
N VAL A 423 -18.74 -3.46 15.46
CA VAL A 423 -19.21 -2.77 16.68
C VAL A 423 -18.34 -3.14 17.88
N LEU A 424 -18.00 -4.42 18.07
CA LEU A 424 -17.14 -4.87 19.16
C LEU A 424 -15.76 -4.22 19.10
N VAL A 425 -15.14 -4.19 17.91
CA VAL A 425 -13.85 -3.53 17.71
C VAL A 425 -13.97 -2.04 18.01
N LEU A 426 -15.02 -1.38 17.52
CA LEU A 426 -15.24 0.05 17.75
C LEU A 426 -15.39 0.36 19.25
N VAL A 427 -16.21 -0.40 19.98
CA VAL A 427 -16.39 -0.24 21.43
C VAL A 427 -15.07 -0.46 22.16
N THR A 428 -14.36 -1.54 21.87
CA THR A 428 -13.09 -1.88 22.53
C THR A 428 -12.05 -0.77 22.35
N VAL A 429 -11.85 -0.30 21.11
CA VAL A 429 -10.89 0.77 20.82
C VAL A 429 -11.29 2.07 21.50
N ASN A 430 -12.58 2.43 21.50
CA ASN A 430 -13.04 3.66 22.17
C ASN A 430 -12.90 3.58 23.69
N LEU A 431 -13.16 2.43 24.31
CA LEU A 431 -12.91 2.23 25.74
C LEU A 431 -11.43 2.40 26.09
N LEU A 432 -10.53 1.87 25.26
CA LEU A 432 -9.07 2.06 25.44
C LEU A 432 -8.66 3.53 25.30
N ILE A 433 -9.26 4.28 24.36
CA ILE A 433 -9.03 5.72 24.21
C ILE A 433 -9.54 6.48 25.43
N LEU A 434 -10.75 6.18 25.90
CA LEU A 434 -11.32 6.79 27.10
C LEU A 434 -10.41 6.58 28.31
N GLN A 435 -9.92 5.36 28.54
CA GLN A 435 -9.00 5.06 29.65
C GLN A 435 -7.72 5.92 29.61
N LYS A 436 -7.11 6.10 28.43
CA LYS A 436 -5.89 6.90 28.28
C LYS A 436 -6.16 8.40 28.48
N GLU A 437 -7.30 8.88 28.01
CA GLU A 437 -7.69 10.29 28.17
C GLU A 437 -8.10 10.61 29.61
N THR A 438 -8.79 9.71 30.30
CA THR A 438 -9.03 9.82 31.75
C THR A 438 -7.71 9.91 32.50
N LEU A 439 -6.71 9.08 32.14
CA LEU A 439 -5.39 9.17 32.73
C LEU A 439 -4.70 10.52 32.48
N ILE A 440 -4.86 11.11 31.28
CA ILE A 440 -4.33 12.44 30.98
C ILE A 440 -5.03 13.53 31.81
N ARG A 441 -6.35 13.43 32.00
CA ARG A 441 -7.17 14.46 32.68
C ARG A 441 -7.11 14.39 34.21
N GLU A 442 -7.21 13.18 34.76
CA GLU A 442 -7.32 12.92 36.20
C GLU A 442 -5.97 12.54 36.83
N GLY A 443 -4.98 12.18 36.01
CA GLY A 443 -3.64 11.84 36.50
C GLY A 443 -2.96 13.04 37.15
N ARG A 444 -2.39 12.81 38.34
CA ARG A 444 -1.62 13.82 39.07
C ARG A 444 -0.36 14.17 38.26
N PRO A 445 -0.07 15.46 38.01
CA PRO A 445 1.15 15.85 37.32
C PRO A 445 2.37 15.51 38.19
N VAL A 446 3.35 14.83 37.59
CA VAL A 446 4.62 14.44 38.21
C VAL A 446 5.74 14.82 37.25
N PHE A 447 6.72 15.58 37.75
CA PHE A 447 7.86 16.01 36.97
C PHE A 447 9.10 15.19 37.34
N VAL A 448 9.73 14.60 36.33
CA VAL A 448 10.97 13.82 36.53
C VAL A 448 12.10 14.49 35.76
N GLN A 449 13.20 14.76 36.46
CA GLN A 449 14.36 15.43 35.87
C GLN A 449 15.01 14.54 34.81
N LEU A 450 15.39 15.13 33.68
CA LEU A 450 16.12 14.45 32.61
C LEU A 450 17.61 14.47 32.92
N ALA A 451 18.27 13.32 32.77
CA ALA A 451 19.72 13.22 32.83
C ALA A 451 20.33 13.68 31.49
N PRO A 452 21.58 14.18 31.47
CA PRO A 452 22.25 14.56 30.23
C PRO A 452 22.46 13.34 29.35
N VAL A 453 21.80 13.30 28.19
CA VAL A 453 21.99 12.28 27.14
C VAL A 453 22.24 13.01 25.83
N ASP A 454 23.16 12.50 25.02
CA ASP A 454 23.40 13.02 23.68
C ASP A 454 22.11 12.82 22.85
N PRO A 455 21.41 13.89 22.41
CA PRO A 455 20.05 13.79 21.90
C PRO A 455 19.95 13.19 20.49
N ARG A 456 20.95 12.43 20.04
CA ARG A 456 21.12 12.07 18.62
C ARG A 456 21.04 10.57 18.38
N SER A 457 20.20 10.19 17.43
CA SER A 457 20.38 8.98 16.65
C SER A 457 20.41 9.35 15.18
N LEU A 458 21.62 9.36 14.63
CA LEU A 458 21.93 9.71 13.24
C LEU A 458 21.19 8.85 12.19
N MET A 459 20.57 7.74 12.60
CA MET A 459 20.04 6.69 11.70
C MET A 459 18.53 6.49 11.78
N GLN A 460 17.82 7.07 12.77
CA GLN A 460 16.42 6.72 13.10
C GLN A 460 15.43 7.91 13.03
N GLY A 461 15.89 9.11 12.68
CA GLY A 461 15.09 10.35 12.59
C GLY A 461 15.23 11.27 13.81
N ASP A 462 14.54 12.42 13.79
CA ASP A 462 14.56 13.43 14.87
C ASP A 462 13.74 12.96 16.09
N TYR A 463 14.44 12.40 17.08
CA TYR A 463 13.89 12.13 18.40
C TYR A 463 14.94 12.46 19.47
N MET A 464 14.49 12.77 20.69
CA MET A 464 15.37 13.00 21.83
C MET A 464 15.38 11.74 22.68
N GLN A 465 16.55 11.15 22.87
CA GLN A 465 16.73 10.07 23.82
C GLN A 465 16.52 10.63 25.24
N LEU A 466 15.68 9.96 26.03
CA LEU A 466 15.34 10.35 27.38
C LEU A 466 16.04 9.40 28.35
N ALA A 467 16.86 9.95 29.24
CA ALA A 467 17.20 9.29 30.49
C ALA A 467 16.65 10.11 31.64
N TYR A 468 16.14 9.43 32.66
CA TYR A 468 15.54 10.09 33.82
C TYR A 468 16.51 10.02 35.00
N ALA A 469 16.83 11.17 35.58
CA ALA A 469 17.58 11.27 36.81
C ALA A 469 16.63 10.97 37.98
N LEU A 470 16.50 9.69 38.33
CA LEU A 470 15.76 9.25 39.51
C LEU A 470 16.74 8.93 40.65
N PRO A 471 16.70 9.66 41.77
CA PRO A 471 17.62 9.42 42.89
C PRO A 471 17.49 7.99 43.45
N GLY A 472 18.61 7.24 43.48
CA GLY A 472 18.66 5.87 44.01
C GLY A 472 18.45 4.75 42.99
N THR A 473 18.46 5.07 41.68
CA THR A 473 18.05 4.16 40.60
C THR A 473 19.15 3.82 39.60
N ASP A 474 20.36 4.36 39.78
CA ASP A 474 21.52 4.21 38.88
C ASP A 474 21.94 2.75 38.59
N ARG A 475 21.42 1.78 39.36
CA ARG A 475 21.64 0.33 39.20
C ARG A 475 20.67 -0.37 38.23
N TRP A 476 19.65 0.31 37.67
CA TRP A 476 18.56 -0.34 36.94
C TRP A 476 18.97 -1.00 35.62
N SER A 477 19.93 -0.42 34.90
CA SER A 477 20.35 -0.92 33.57
C SER A 477 21.23 -2.19 33.62
N ARG A 478 21.71 -2.63 34.79
CA ARG A 478 22.67 -3.75 34.92
C ARG A 478 22.19 -4.91 35.80
N SER A 479 20.94 -4.89 36.25
CA SER A 479 20.51 -5.70 37.41
C SER A 479 20.21 -7.18 37.15
N GLY A 480 20.36 -7.71 35.93
CA GLY A 480 20.15 -9.14 35.65
C GLY A 480 18.74 -9.66 35.95
N VAL A 481 17.77 -8.76 36.14
CA VAL A 481 16.38 -9.10 36.45
C VAL A 481 15.63 -9.40 35.14
N PRO A 482 14.83 -10.47 35.08
CA PRO A 482 14.03 -10.80 33.89
C PRO A 482 13.11 -9.63 33.47
N LEU A 483 13.10 -9.29 32.18
CA LEU A 483 12.22 -8.28 31.56
C LEU A 483 10.77 -8.79 31.30
N TRP A 484 10.39 -9.89 31.95
CA TRP A 484 9.19 -10.67 31.71
C TRP A 484 8.55 -10.98 33.07
N GLY A 485 7.21 -10.91 33.19
CA GLY A 485 6.49 -11.13 34.45
C GLY A 485 5.93 -9.84 35.05
N GLU A 486 5.77 -9.81 36.38
CA GLU A 486 5.22 -8.64 37.09
C GLU A 486 6.09 -7.40 36.88
N ARG A 487 5.44 -6.27 36.55
CA ARG A 487 6.13 -4.99 36.35
C ARG A 487 6.71 -4.51 37.67
N ARG A 488 7.97 -4.10 37.63
CA ARG A 488 8.64 -3.43 38.76
C ARG A 488 7.90 -2.15 39.10
N ARG A 489 7.70 -1.90 40.39
CA ARG A 489 7.11 -0.66 40.92
C ARG A 489 8.15 0.12 41.71
N VAL A 490 8.07 1.44 41.60
CA VAL A 490 8.92 2.38 42.31
C VAL A 490 8.01 3.32 43.07
N ALA A 491 8.26 3.49 44.36
CA ALA A 491 7.61 4.51 45.16
C ALA A 491 8.37 5.83 44.98
N VAL A 492 7.69 6.88 44.53
CA VAL A 492 8.26 8.23 44.37
C VAL A 492 7.67 9.18 45.39
N GLN A 493 8.52 10.03 45.97
CA GLN A 493 8.11 11.14 46.82
C GLN A 493 8.27 12.44 46.05
N LEU A 494 7.20 13.23 46.04
CA LEU A 494 7.13 14.50 45.33
C LEU A 494 7.44 15.66 46.29
N ASP A 495 8.03 16.72 45.78
CA ASP A 495 8.12 18.01 46.46
C ASP A 495 6.85 18.86 46.26
N GLU A 496 6.84 20.08 46.81
CA GLU A 496 5.72 21.03 46.69
C GLU A 496 5.45 21.49 45.24
N ARG A 497 6.43 21.35 44.34
CA ARG A 497 6.31 21.67 42.91
C ARG A 497 5.94 20.46 42.06
N GLY A 498 5.81 19.27 42.65
CA GLY A 498 5.49 18.03 41.95
C GLY A 498 6.69 17.33 41.31
N ILE A 499 7.92 17.72 41.67
CA ILE A 499 9.16 17.12 41.18
C ILE A 499 9.52 15.92 42.05
N VAL A 500 9.97 14.82 41.44
CA VAL A 500 10.43 13.63 42.16
C VAL A 500 11.74 13.94 42.91
N ARG A 501 11.69 13.90 44.25
CA ARG A 501 12.83 14.18 45.13
C ARG A 501 13.49 12.91 45.67
N LEU A 502 12.67 11.90 46.00
CA LEU A 502 13.15 10.61 46.50
C LEU A 502 12.44 9.49 45.76
N SER A 503 13.15 8.40 45.53
CA SER A 503 12.56 7.19 44.95
C SER A 503 13.06 5.95 45.68
N LYS A 504 12.16 4.97 45.88
CA LYS A 504 12.47 3.66 46.46
C LYS A 504 11.91 2.57 45.57
N VAL A 505 12.77 1.63 45.17
CA VAL A 505 12.33 0.43 44.46
C VAL A 505 11.56 -0.47 45.43
N LEU A 506 10.37 -0.90 45.02
CA LEU A 506 9.57 -1.84 45.80
C LEU A 506 9.94 -3.27 45.41
N ALA A 507 10.08 -4.15 46.41
CA ALA A 507 10.09 -5.59 46.18
C ALA A 507 8.70 -6.09 45.74
N ALA A 508 8.62 -7.28 45.14
CA ALA A 508 7.35 -7.88 44.76
C ALA A 508 6.44 -8.00 45.99
N GLY A 509 5.24 -7.43 45.92
CA GLY A 509 4.28 -7.40 47.03
C GLY A 509 4.58 -6.40 48.17
N GLU A 510 5.65 -5.63 48.12
CA GLU A 510 5.95 -4.61 49.15
C GLU A 510 4.93 -3.46 49.08
N ALA A 511 4.39 -3.06 50.24
CA ALA A 511 3.46 -1.94 50.35
C ALA A 511 4.17 -0.61 50.11
N VAL A 512 3.44 0.35 49.51
CA VAL A 512 3.98 1.69 49.27
C VAL A 512 4.17 2.41 50.60
N PRO A 513 5.38 2.94 50.90
CA PRO A 513 5.62 3.70 52.12
C PRO A 513 4.68 4.92 52.24
N PRO A 514 4.28 5.30 53.47
CA PRO A 514 3.39 6.43 53.69
C PRO A 514 4.01 7.73 53.14
N GLY A 515 3.23 8.49 52.35
CA GLY A 515 3.67 9.73 51.71
C GLY A 515 4.36 9.56 50.35
N MET A 516 4.46 8.34 49.82
CA MET A 516 4.98 8.06 48.47
C MET A 516 3.88 7.54 47.53
N LEU A 517 4.10 7.69 46.23
CA LEU A 517 3.19 7.22 45.18
C LEU A 517 3.85 6.09 44.37
N PRO A 518 3.13 5.00 44.05
CA PRO A 518 3.67 3.95 43.20
C PRO A 518 3.78 4.44 41.75
N VAL A 519 4.79 3.95 41.03
CA VAL A 519 4.98 4.13 39.59
C VAL A 519 5.43 2.82 38.99
N GLU A 520 4.70 2.32 37.99
CA GLU A 520 5.10 1.13 37.22
C GLU A 520 6.21 1.45 36.21
N LEU A 521 7.24 0.61 36.18
CA LEU A 521 8.29 0.67 35.19
C LEU A 521 7.94 -0.14 33.94
N THR A 522 8.46 0.30 32.79
CA THR A 522 8.31 -0.35 31.49
C THR A 522 9.66 -0.89 31.02
N PRO A 523 9.74 -2.11 30.47
CA PRO A 523 10.99 -2.63 29.93
C PRO A 523 11.37 -1.88 28.63
N ALA A 524 12.61 -1.39 28.54
CA ALA A 524 13.16 -0.71 27.35
C ALA A 524 14.71 -0.85 27.30
N ASP A 525 15.29 -1.00 26.11
CA ASP A 525 16.75 -1.11 25.86
C ASP A 525 17.52 -2.07 26.78
N GLY A 526 16.95 -3.23 27.10
CA GLY A 526 17.59 -4.23 27.97
C GLY A 526 17.54 -3.88 29.47
N GLY A 527 16.84 -2.82 29.86
CA GLY A 527 16.62 -2.39 31.24
C GLY A 527 15.18 -1.95 31.53
N TRP A 528 14.99 -1.27 32.65
CA TRP A 528 13.70 -0.71 33.06
C TRP A 528 13.73 0.82 32.98
N THR A 529 12.69 1.42 32.39
CA THR A 529 12.54 2.87 32.26
C THR A 529 11.15 3.35 32.73
N LEU A 530 11.01 4.66 32.92
CA LEU A 530 9.74 5.32 33.18
C LEU A 530 8.99 5.54 31.86
N VAL A 531 7.96 4.74 31.59
CA VAL A 531 7.06 4.82 30.42
C VAL A 531 7.74 4.67 29.05
N SER A 532 8.68 5.55 28.70
CA SER A 532 9.45 5.55 27.46
C SER A 532 10.84 6.19 27.64
N ASN A 533 11.83 5.69 26.90
CA ASN A 533 13.20 6.18 26.80
C ASN A 533 13.42 7.14 25.60
N ALA A 534 12.37 7.55 24.90
CA ALA A 534 12.49 8.41 23.72
C ALA A 534 11.29 9.36 23.57
N TRP A 535 11.55 10.58 23.11
CA TRP A 535 10.54 11.55 22.68
C TRP A 535 10.66 11.81 21.19
N TYR A 536 9.65 11.40 20.43
CA TYR A 536 9.61 11.60 18.99
C TYR A 536 8.94 12.94 18.67
N PHE A 537 9.58 13.75 17.85
CA PHE A 537 9.04 15.04 17.39
C PHE A 537 9.20 15.20 15.89
N LYS A 538 8.51 16.21 15.34
CA LYS A 538 8.61 16.53 13.92
C LYS A 538 10.02 17.02 13.61
N GLU A 539 10.60 16.52 12.52
CA GLU A 539 11.94 16.91 12.10
C GLU A 539 12.07 18.45 11.93
N GLY A 540 13.18 19.02 12.39
CA GLY A 540 13.43 20.47 12.38
C GLY A 540 12.80 21.24 13.55
N THR A 541 12.05 20.58 14.44
CA THR A 541 11.57 21.20 15.70
C THR A 541 12.50 20.97 16.89
N GLN A 542 13.70 20.43 16.66
CA GLN A 542 14.67 20.09 17.71
C GLN A 542 14.99 21.26 18.65
N ALA A 543 15.18 22.48 18.12
CA ALA A 543 15.52 23.65 18.91
C ALA A 543 14.47 23.95 20.00
N ARG A 544 13.20 23.59 19.76
CA ARG A 544 12.11 23.73 20.73
C ARG A 544 12.27 22.80 21.93
N TRP A 545 12.73 21.57 21.69
CA TRP A 545 12.83 20.53 22.72
C TRP A 545 14.19 20.48 23.41
N THR A 546 15.22 21.09 22.82
CA THR A 546 16.57 21.21 23.39
C THR A 546 16.61 21.79 24.81
N PRO A 547 15.81 22.81 25.19
CA PRO A 547 15.79 23.33 26.56
C PRO A 547 15.04 22.44 27.57
N ALA A 548 14.51 21.27 27.19
CA ALA A 548 13.80 20.39 28.11
C ALA A 548 14.70 19.96 29.28
N ARG A 549 14.16 20.07 30.50
CA ARG A 549 14.81 19.67 31.75
C ARG A 549 14.05 18.62 32.52
N TYR A 550 12.73 18.55 32.32
CA TYR A 550 11.87 17.58 32.98
C TYR A 550 10.93 16.92 31.97
N GLY A 551 10.63 15.64 32.20
CA GLY A 551 9.47 14.97 31.62
C GLY A 551 8.23 15.22 32.47
N GLU A 552 7.13 15.65 31.86
CA GLU A 552 5.82 15.77 32.50
C GLU A 552 5.07 14.45 32.37
N PHE A 553 4.81 13.82 33.51
CA PHE A 553 4.06 12.58 33.62
C PHE A 553 2.69 12.82 34.25
N ARG A 554 1.70 12.03 33.82
CA ARG A 554 0.40 11.90 34.48
C ARG A 554 0.35 10.57 35.19
N LEU A 555 0.27 10.60 36.52
CA LEU A 555 0.30 9.43 37.39
C LEU A 555 -1.06 9.16 38.01
N MET A 556 -1.53 7.92 37.91
CA MET A 556 -2.76 7.44 38.55
C MET A 556 -2.47 6.81 39.92
N PRO A 557 -3.46 6.74 40.83
CA PRO A 557 -3.29 6.12 42.16
C PRO A 557 -2.87 4.64 42.12
N ASP A 558 -3.18 3.94 41.02
CA ASP A 558 -2.80 2.54 40.80
C ASP A 558 -1.34 2.35 40.33
N GLY A 559 -0.63 3.45 40.07
CA GLY A 559 0.76 3.48 39.65
C GLY A 559 1.00 3.51 38.14
N ARG A 560 -0.07 3.55 37.32
CA ARG A 560 0.08 3.76 35.88
C ARG A 560 0.50 5.20 35.59
N ALA A 561 1.54 5.35 34.77
CA ALA A 561 2.05 6.64 34.34
C ALA A 561 2.02 6.78 32.81
N LEU A 562 1.86 8.02 32.34
CA LEU A 562 2.01 8.39 30.94
C LEU A 562 2.86 9.64 30.82
N LEU A 563 3.89 9.61 29.97
CA LEU A 563 4.64 10.80 29.57
C LEU A 563 3.76 11.61 28.61
N VAL A 564 3.43 12.84 28.99
CA VAL A 564 2.53 13.72 28.22
C VAL A 564 3.27 14.85 27.56
N ASN A 565 4.37 15.34 28.15
CA ASN A 565 5.14 16.43 27.58
C ASN A 565 6.59 16.48 28.09
N LEU A 566 7.38 17.36 27.48
CA LEU A 566 8.67 17.82 27.98
C LEU A 566 8.57 19.30 28.36
N VAL A 567 9.11 19.66 29.52
CA VAL A 567 9.02 21.02 30.07
C VAL A 567 10.40 21.59 30.40
N GLY A 568 10.50 22.93 30.35
CA GLY A 568 11.70 23.68 30.72
C GLY A 568 11.90 23.78 32.24
N GLU A 569 12.85 24.61 32.66
CA GLU A 569 13.15 24.86 34.09
C GLU A 569 11.98 25.51 34.84
N ASP A 570 11.11 26.22 34.13
CA ASP A 570 9.92 26.89 34.66
C ASP A 570 8.69 25.96 34.77
N LEU A 571 8.86 24.66 34.47
CA LEU A 571 7.80 23.64 34.41
C LEU A 571 6.68 23.99 33.42
N ARG A 572 6.96 24.85 32.42
CA ARG A 572 6.00 25.16 31.36
C ARG A 572 6.22 24.27 30.13
N PRO A 573 5.13 23.92 29.42
CA PRO A 573 5.20 23.28 28.11
C PRO A 573 6.11 24.04 27.14
N LEU A 574 7.05 23.33 26.51
CA LEU A 574 7.91 23.87 25.45
C LEU A 574 7.20 23.95 24.11
#